data_AF-A0A022WFK7-F1
#
_entry.id   AF-A0A022WFK7-F1
#
_cell.length_a   1.000
_cell.length_b   1.000
_cell.length_c   1.000
_cell.angle_alpha   90.00
_cell.angle_beta   90.00
_cell.angle_gamma   90.00
#
_symmetry.space_group_name_H-M   'P 1'
#
loop_
_entity.id
_entity.type
_entity.pdbx_description
1 polymer ?
#
loop_
_entity_poly.entity_id
_entity_poly.type
_entity_poly.pdbx_seq_one_letter_code
_entity_poly.pdbx_strand_id
1 'polypeptide(L)'
;MLFSTGRWATRVALVRARLHRNTPKLARNITITCRGSRIPTSAKDTRPYNHQRCADREISDLTKATTVFKILESQHPGLALISNPILWHTDLHLGNIFVSEQDPTQIVSIIDWQFIFIGPLFLQVNWPEFLQPNDEYVYGVVQPQLPNDFETLDEAEKKLAISIRNDAIVTKSYELRSSLHCKDVYHSLNLPSVFLETFIRCGEASAEGTLGLRACLAELYKAWDSLGFTGECPLSFTDDELQNIESEFKEYRNWHDVQEFARRYLDTDADGWISPELDFAEIQQRNRAAIERYVKEMSRHMPPEEALEMWPFLENTQAGRTTLCR
;
A
#
# COMPACT_ATOMS: atom_id res chain seq x y z
N MET A 1 29.71 4.20 29.39
CA MET A 1 30.22 5.37 28.64
C MET A 1 29.42 5.50 27.38
N LEU A 2 28.99 6.73 27.12
CA LEU A 2 28.03 7.17 26.11
C LEU A 2 28.42 6.75 24.69
N PHE A 3 27.47 6.16 23.96
CA PHE A 3 27.33 6.44 22.54
C PHE A 3 25.84 6.69 22.25
N SER A 4 25.50 7.97 22.14
CA SER A 4 24.30 8.44 21.48
C SER A 4 24.43 8.13 19.99
N THR A 5 23.67 7.17 19.49
CA THR A 5 23.43 6.99 18.05
C THR A 5 21.96 7.25 17.80
N GLY A 6 21.68 8.19 16.89
CA GLY A 6 20.36 8.77 16.68
C GLY A 6 19.27 7.75 16.33
N ARG A 7 18.04 8.14 16.67
CA ARG A 7 16.80 7.56 16.15
C ARG A 7 16.95 7.46 14.62
N TRP A 8 16.52 6.35 14.02
CA TRP A 8 16.57 6.05 12.57
C TRP A 8 17.82 5.42 11.95
N ALA A 9 18.78 4.99 12.75
CA ALA A 9 19.91 4.22 12.24
C ALA A 9 19.49 2.96 11.45
N THR A 10 18.33 2.33 11.71
CA THR A 10 18.01 1.00 11.18
C THR A 10 17.51 0.98 9.72
N ARG A 11 16.85 2.03 9.22
CA ARG A 11 16.40 2.10 7.79
C ARG A 11 17.32 2.93 6.90
N VAL A 12 17.95 3.99 7.41
CA VAL A 12 19.05 4.66 6.70
C VAL A 12 20.28 3.76 6.61
N ALA A 13 20.54 2.88 7.60
CA ALA A 13 21.52 1.81 7.45
C ALA A 13 21.06 0.73 6.46
N LEU A 14 19.76 0.52 6.24
CA LEU A 14 19.28 -0.42 5.22
C LEU A 14 19.56 0.09 3.80
N VAL A 15 19.34 1.39 3.58
CA VAL A 15 19.68 2.08 2.33
C VAL A 15 21.20 2.17 2.14
N ARG A 16 21.96 2.56 3.17
CA ARG A 16 23.43 2.61 3.13
C ARG A 16 24.07 1.22 2.99
N ALA A 17 23.62 0.21 3.71
CA ALA A 17 24.13 -1.16 3.61
C ALA A 17 23.78 -1.81 2.27
N ARG A 18 22.73 -1.36 1.57
CA ARG A 18 22.40 -1.83 0.21
C ARG A 18 23.14 -1.07 -0.89
N LEU A 19 23.37 0.23 -0.75
CA LEU A 19 24.29 0.99 -1.63
C LEU A 19 25.71 0.39 -1.61
N HIS A 20 26.17 -0.11 -0.46
CA HIS A 20 27.48 -0.78 -0.32
C HIS A 20 27.52 -2.24 -0.79
N ARG A 21 26.39 -2.89 -1.12
CA ARG A 21 26.39 -4.29 -1.63
C ARG A 21 26.93 -4.45 -3.05
N ASN A 22 27.17 -3.35 -3.77
CA ASN A 22 27.93 -3.34 -5.03
C ASN A 22 29.45 -3.36 -4.84
N THR A 23 29.94 -3.51 -3.61
CA THR A 23 31.35 -3.75 -3.30
C THR A 23 31.52 -5.02 -2.45
N PRO A 24 32.28 -6.03 -2.90
CA PRO A 24 32.36 -7.31 -2.24
C PRO A 24 33.31 -7.23 -1.05
N LYS A 25 32.76 -7.03 0.16
CA LYS A 25 33.26 -7.47 1.48
C LYS A 25 32.78 -6.51 2.57
N LEU A 26 31.61 -6.80 3.17
CA LEU A 26 31.35 -6.75 4.62
C LEU A 26 29.84 -6.94 4.83
N ALA A 27 29.41 -8.17 5.07
CA ALA A 27 28.04 -8.47 5.46
C ALA A 27 28.08 -9.50 6.58
N ARG A 28 28.12 -9.04 7.83
CA ARG A 28 27.75 -9.85 8.99
C ARG A 28 26.96 -8.99 9.95
N ASN A 29 25.75 -9.45 10.22
CA ASN A 29 24.82 -9.05 11.28
C ASN A 29 23.98 -7.79 10.98
N ILE A 30 22.84 -8.01 10.31
CA ILE A 30 21.48 -7.53 10.63
C ILE A 30 20.57 -8.17 9.57
N THR A 31 19.88 -9.23 9.96
CA THR A 31 18.87 -9.89 9.12
C THR A 31 17.52 -9.26 9.46
N ILE A 32 17.11 -8.26 8.68
CA ILE A 32 15.71 -7.87 8.60
C ILE A 32 15.09 -8.82 7.59
N THR A 33 14.13 -9.61 8.03
CA THR A 33 13.24 -10.42 7.19
C THR A 33 12.40 -9.49 6.34
N CYS A 34 12.97 -8.98 5.24
CA CYS A 34 12.18 -8.76 4.03
C CYS A 34 11.52 -10.11 3.72
N ARG A 35 10.21 -10.13 3.43
CA ARG A 35 9.55 -11.32 2.90
C ARG A 35 10.49 -11.99 1.91
N GLY A 36 10.89 -13.21 2.24
CA GLY A 36 11.74 -14.02 1.40
C GLY A 36 10.94 -14.51 0.22
N SER A 37 10.49 -13.61 -0.65
CA SER A 37 10.27 -13.98 -2.04
C SER A 37 11.67 -14.35 -2.53
N ARG A 38 11.91 -15.66 -2.68
CA ARG A 38 13.07 -16.15 -3.43
C ARG A 38 13.06 -15.36 -4.73
N ILE A 39 14.03 -14.48 -4.94
CA ILE A 39 14.23 -13.85 -6.25
C ILE A 39 14.39 -15.05 -7.19
N PRO A 40 13.45 -15.32 -8.11
CA PRO A 40 13.64 -16.37 -9.08
C PRO A 40 14.80 -15.88 -9.93
N THR A 41 15.97 -16.50 -9.78
CA THR A 41 17.21 -16.06 -10.44
C THR A 41 17.19 -16.25 -11.97
N SER A 42 16.02 -16.52 -12.56
CA SER A 42 15.87 -16.69 -14.00
C SER A 42 14.48 -16.37 -14.57
N ALA A 43 13.53 -15.79 -13.82
CA ALA A 43 12.28 -15.33 -14.42
C ALA A 43 12.55 -13.97 -15.09
N LYS A 44 12.38 -13.88 -16.41
CA LYS A 44 12.35 -12.59 -17.09
C LYS A 44 11.22 -11.77 -16.46
N ASP A 45 11.51 -10.55 -16.04
CA ASP A 45 10.49 -9.61 -15.59
C ASP A 45 9.56 -9.31 -16.77
N THR A 46 8.32 -9.81 -16.69
CA THR A 46 7.31 -9.68 -17.77
C THR A 46 6.44 -8.44 -17.61
N ARG A 47 6.74 -7.56 -16.64
CA ARG A 47 5.92 -6.38 -16.39
C ARG A 47 6.16 -5.32 -17.48
N PRO A 48 5.10 -4.78 -18.10
CA PRO A 48 5.21 -3.88 -19.24
C PRO A 48 5.93 -2.57 -18.92
N TYR A 49 5.84 -2.10 -17.68
CA TYR A 49 6.50 -0.88 -17.23
C TYR A 49 7.98 -1.07 -16.83
N ASN A 50 8.50 -2.30 -16.83
CA ASN A 50 9.88 -2.60 -16.42
C ASN A 50 10.86 -2.83 -17.57
N HIS A 51 10.43 -2.63 -18.83
CA HIS A 51 11.29 -2.82 -20.00
C HIS A 51 12.51 -1.88 -20.06
N GLN A 52 12.47 -0.74 -19.37
CA GLN A 52 13.51 0.31 -19.41
C GLN A 52 14.21 0.53 -18.07
N ARG A 53 14.28 -0.51 -17.23
CA ARG A 53 15.04 -0.44 -15.97
C ARG A 53 16.51 -0.10 -16.25
N CYS A 54 16.99 0.95 -15.58
CA CYS A 54 18.35 1.46 -15.70
C CYS A 54 18.91 1.64 -14.29
N ALA A 55 19.97 0.91 -13.95
CA ALA A 55 20.55 0.92 -12.60
C ALA A 55 20.90 2.34 -12.12
N ASP A 56 21.45 3.18 -12.98
CA ASP A 56 21.82 4.56 -12.65
C ASP A 56 20.58 5.41 -12.30
N ARG A 57 19.49 5.21 -13.04
CA ARG A 57 18.20 5.88 -12.76
C ARG A 57 17.63 5.41 -11.43
N GLU A 58 17.64 4.11 -11.16
CA GLU A 58 17.14 3.56 -9.89
C GLU A 58 17.95 4.06 -8.68
N ILE A 59 19.28 4.10 -8.82
CA ILE A 59 20.17 4.66 -7.79
C ILE A 59 19.88 6.15 -7.57
N SER A 60 19.65 6.91 -8.64
CA SER A 60 19.26 8.32 -8.55
C SER A 60 17.94 8.50 -7.81
N ASP A 61 16.90 7.74 -8.16
CA ASP A 61 15.58 7.78 -7.51
C ASP A 61 15.67 7.48 -6.00
N LEU A 62 16.40 6.42 -5.63
CA LEU A 62 16.62 6.04 -4.22
C LEU A 62 17.43 7.10 -3.45
N THR A 63 18.37 7.76 -4.13
CA THR A 63 19.16 8.85 -3.55
C THR A 63 18.28 10.06 -3.28
N LYS A 64 17.43 10.45 -4.25
CA LYS A 64 16.43 11.52 -4.10
C LYS A 64 15.48 11.22 -2.92
N ALA A 65 14.93 10.01 -2.85
CA ALA A 65 14.06 9.58 -1.75
C ALA A 65 14.76 9.68 -0.39
N THR A 66 16.03 9.27 -0.32
CA THR A 66 16.83 9.37 0.93
C THR A 66 17.00 10.82 1.38
N THR A 67 17.20 11.75 0.45
CA THR A 67 17.28 13.19 0.75
C THR A 67 15.95 13.71 1.28
N VAL A 68 14.84 13.37 0.62
CA VAL A 68 13.49 13.73 1.06
C VAL A 68 13.22 13.20 2.46
N PHE A 69 13.49 11.92 2.75
CA PHE A 69 13.21 11.33 4.06
C PHE A 69 13.93 12.06 5.21
N LYS A 70 15.17 12.52 4.99
CA LYS A 70 15.89 13.32 5.99
C LYS A 70 15.22 14.66 6.25
N ILE A 71 14.65 15.28 5.21
CA ILE A 71 13.93 16.54 5.35
C ILE A 71 12.57 16.30 6.03
N LEU A 72 11.83 15.27 5.63
CA LEU A 72 10.59 14.87 6.28
C LEU A 72 10.81 14.64 7.78
N GLU A 73 11.87 13.93 8.16
CA GLU A 73 12.21 13.64 9.56
C GLU A 73 12.58 14.92 10.35
N SER A 74 13.32 15.83 9.73
CA SER A 74 13.86 17.02 10.44
C SER A 74 12.91 18.21 10.46
N GLN A 75 12.04 18.35 9.46
CA GLN A 75 11.20 19.53 9.29
C GLN A 75 9.71 19.28 9.52
N HIS A 76 9.20 18.05 9.32
CA HIS A 76 7.77 17.82 9.49
C HIS A 76 7.43 17.72 10.99
N PRO A 77 6.70 18.69 11.57
CA PRO A 77 6.51 18.81 13.01
C PRO A 77 5.79 17.59 13.62
N GLY A 78 4.94 16.91 12.85
CA GLY A 78 4.22 15.72 13.29
C GLY A 78 4.94 14.40 13.04
N LEU A 79 5.90 14.33 12.10
CA LEU A 79 6.42 13.04 11.65
C LEU A 79 7.36 12.44 12.68
N ALA A 80 8.23 13.24 13.29
CA ALA A 80 9.19 12.79 14.31
C ALA A 80 8.51 12.15 15.55
N LEU A 81 7.27 12.50 15.87
CA LEU A 81 6.52 11.93 16.99
C LEU A 81 6.05 10.50 16.70
N ILE A 82 5.52 10.29 15.49
CA ILE A 82 4.97 9.00 15.00
C ILE A 82 6.01 8.11 14.33
N SER A 83 7.26 8.56 14.37
CA SER A 83 8.46 7.90 13.86
C SER A 83 9.02 6.82 14.77
N ASN A 84 8.59 6.81 16.04
CA ASN A 84 9.18 5.93 17.05
C ASN A 84 8.91 4.44 16.71
N PRO A 85 9.91 3.56 16.86
CA PRO A 85 9.72 2.13 16.70
C PRO A 85 8.69 1.60 17.70
N ILE A 86 7.61 1.01 17.20
CA ILE A 86 6.52 0.46 17.99
C ILE A 86 6.05 -0.84 17.37
N LEU A 87 5.51 -1.71 18.22
CA LEU A 87 4.79 -2.90 17.81
C LEU A 87 3.32 -2.52 17.58
N TRP A 88 2.80 -2.73 16.38
CA TRP A 88 1.40 -2.41 16.04
C TRP A 88 0.74 -3.58 15.32
N HIS A 89 -0.55 -3.82 15.60
CA HIS A 89 -1.31 -4.86 14.92
C HIS A 89 -1.80 -4.34 13.56
N THR A 90 -1.24 -4.87 12.47
CA THR A 90 -1.50 -4.37 11.12
C THR A 90 -2.73 -4.99 10.44
N ASP A 91 -3.30 -6.06 11.02
CA ASP A 91 -4.40 -6.83 10.42
C ASP A 91 -5.59 -7.01 11.38
N LEU A 92 -6.08 -5.89 11.92
CA LEU A 92 -7.12 -5.92 12.93
C LEU A 92 -8.51 -6.01 12.27
N HIS A 93 -9.06 -7.22 12.25
CA HIS A 93 -10.43 -7.51 11.84
C HIS A 93 -11.20 -8.27 12.94
N LEU A 94 -12.52 -8.42 12.79
CA LEU A 94 -13.38 -9.00 13.83
C LEU A 94 -13.01 -10.45 14.19
N GLY A 95 -12.44 -11.21 13.26
CA GLY A 95 -11.95 -12.57 13.51
C GLY A 95 -10.72 -12.63 14.43
N ASN A 96 -9.97 -11.52 14.53
CA ASN A 96 -8.79 -11.40 15.38
C ASN A 96 -9.09 -10.79 16.76
N ILE A 97 -10.35 -10.47 17.07
CA ILE A 97 -10.77 -9.86 18.34
C ILE A 97 -11.71 -10.81 19.08
N PHE A 98 -11.31 -11.22 20.27
CA PHE A 98 -12.15 -12.02 21.16
C PHE A 98 -12.72 -11.15 22.26
N VAL A 99 -14.03 -11.31 22.52
CA VAL A 99 -14.76 -10.59 23.56
C VAL A 99 -15.30 -11.56 24.62
N SER A 100 -15.63 -11.05 25.80
CA SER A 100 -16.19 -11.87 26.87
C SER A 100 -17.61 -12.36 26.51
N GLU A 101 -17.91 -13.62 26.85
CA GLU A 101 -19.26 -14.17 26.73
C GLU A 101 -20.24 -13.52 27.71
N GLN A 102 -19.75 -13.05 28.86
CA GLN A 102 -20.57 -12.40 29.90
C GLN A 102 -20.81 -10.91 29.58
N ASP A 103 -19.81 -10.24 28.99
CA ASP A 103 -19.90 -8.85 28.56
C ASP A 103 -19.16 -8.64 27.22
N PRO A 104 -19.88 -8.66 26.08
CA PRO A 104 -19.29 -8.46 24.75
C PRO A 104 -18.65 -7.09 24.53
N THR A 105 -18.79 -6.14 25.45
CA THR A 105 -18.08 -4.85 25.38
C THR A 105 -16.62 -4.95 25.83
N GLN A 106 -16.24 -6.04 26.49
CA GLN A 106 -14.89 -6.27 26.98
C GLN A 106 -14.11 -7.14 26.00
N ILE A 107 -13.04 -6.57 25.43
CA ILE A 107 -12.04 -7.32 24.65
C ILE A 107 -11.21 -8.15 25.62
N VAL A 108 -11.21 -9.47 25.44
CA VAL A 108 -10.44 -10.40 26.28
C VAL A 108 -9.13 -10.84 25.64
N SER A 109 -9.04 -10.83 24.31
CA SER A 109 -7.82 -11.19 23.58
C SER A 109 -7.80 -10.61 22.17
N ILE A 110 -6.60 -10.35 21.67
CA ILE A 110 -6.31 -10.07 20.26
C ILE A 110 -5.30 -11.13 19.81
N ILE A 111 -5.55 -11.79 18.69
CA ILE A 111 -4.70 -12.86 18.16
C ILE A 111 -4.03 -12.45 16.85
N ASP A 112 -3.39 -13.40 16.15
CA ASP A 112 -2.75 -13.22 14.84
C ASP A 112 -1.59 -12.21 14.80
N TRP A 113 -0.79 -12.25 15.87
CA TRP A 113 0.43 -11.44 15.98
C TRP A 113 1.59 -12.00 15.13
N GLN A 114 1.41 -13.09 14.37
CA GLN A 114 2.50 -13.88 13.77
C GLN A 114 3.20 -13.25 12.56
N PHE A 115 2.82 -12.06 12.11
CA PHE A 115 3.50 -11.36 11.01
C PHE A 115 3.74 -9.86 11.29
N ILE A 116 3.70 -9.47 12.56
CA ILE A 116 4.02 -8.10 12.98
C ILE A 116 5.52 -7.81 12.87
N PHE A 117 5.86 -6.54 12.79
CA PHE A 117 7.24 -6.07 12.90
C PHE A 117 7.31 -4.85 13.82
N ILE A 118 8.51 -4.54 14.31
CA ILE A 118 8.75 -3.28 15.02
C ILE A 118 9.15 -2.24 13.98
N GLY A 119 8.34 -1.19 13.85
CA GLY A 119 8.55 -0.14 12.86
C GLY A 119 8.04 1.22 13.32
N PRO A 120 8.21 2.25 12.48
CA PRO A 120 7.58 3.54 12.71
C PRO A 120 6.06 3.37 12.76
N LEU A 121 5.38 4.03 13.70
CA LEU A 121 3.94 3.92 13.88
C LEU A 121 3.19 4.26 12.59
N PHE A 122 3.59 5.34 11.92
CA PHE A 122 2.91 5.83 10.72
C PHE A 122 2.99 4.91 9.50
N LEU A 123 3.91 3.94 9.49
CA LEU A 123 4.01 2.92 8.44
C LEU A 123 3.20 1.66 8.74
N GLN A 124 2.63 1.57 9.94
CA GLN A 124 1.93 0.38 10.42
C GLN A 124 0.46 0.66 10.74
N VAL A 125 0.15 1.89 11.17
CA VAL A 125 -1.21 2.29 11.49
C VAL A 125 -2.06 2.28 10.24
N ASN A 126 -3.11 1.47 10.27
CA ASN A 126 -4.18 1.43 9.30
C ASN A 126 -5.51 1.46 10.04
N TRP A 127 -6.57 1.83 9.33
CA TRP A 127 -7.94 1.63 9.82
C TRP A 127 -8.20 0.12 9.98
N PRO A 128 -8.74 -0.34 11.12
CA PRO A 128 -9.27 -1.68 11.22
C PRO A 128 -10.34 -1.92 10.14
N GLU A 129 -10.42 -3.14 9.60
CA GLU A 129 -11.26 -3.46 8.44
C GLU A 129 -12.72 -3.01 8.63
N PHE A 130 -13.29 -3.33 9.79
CA PHE A 130 -14.67 -2.99 10.17
C PHE A 130 -14.89 -1.50 10.53
N LEU A 131 -13.84 -0.67 10.45
CA LEU A 131 -13.88 0.78 10.70
C LEU A 131 -13.39 1.58 9.50
N GLN A 132 -13.10 0.95 8.37
CA GLN A 132 -12.51 1.62 7.22
C GLN A 132 -13.44 2.74 6.73
N PRO A 133 -12.94 3.98 6.60
CA PRO A 133 -13.73 5.08 6.07
C PRO A 133 -14.08 4.80 4.61
N ASN A 134 -15.31 5.15 4.22
CA ASN A 134 -15.73 5.14 2.82
C ASN A 134 -15.13 6.33 2.05
N ASP A 135 -15.27 6.32 0.73
CA ASP A 135 -14.71 7.35 -0.15
C ASP A 135 -15.26 8.76 0.12
N GLU A 136 -16.48 8.86 0.67
CA GLU A 136 -17.15 10.12 1.01
C GLU A 136 -16.87 10.59 2.44
N TYR A 137 -16.00 9.89 3.17
CA TYR A 137 -15.73 10.19 4.58
C TYR A 137 -14.99 11.51 4.76
N VAL A 138 -15.57 12.41 5.55
CA VAL A 138 -14.95 13.70 5.90
C VAL A 138 -14.25 13.59 7.24
N TYR A 139 -12.94 13.85 7.27
CA TYR A 139 -12.12 13.89 8.49
C TYR A 139 -12.47 15.08 9.40
N GLY A 140 -12.22 14.93 10.70
CA GLY A 140 -12.45 15.97 11.71
C GLY A 140 -13.81 15.88 12.43
N VAL A 141 -14.15 16.95 13.17
CA VAL A 141 -15.34 17.00 14.05
C VAL A 141 -16.61 17.29 13.24
N VAL A 142 -16.99 16.32 12.42
CA VAL A 142 -18.21 16.33 11.60
C VAL A 142 -19.13 15.22 12.09
N GLN A 143 -20.41 15.54 12.25
CA GLN A 143 -21.43 14.54 12.59
C GLN A 143 -22.00 13.95 11.29
N PRO A 144 -21.86 12.63 11.04
CA PRO A 144 -22.48 11.99 9.88
C PRO A 144 -24.00 12.18 9.89
N GLN A 145 -24.56 12.56 8.75
CA GLN A 145 -25.99 12.80 8.57
C GLN A 145 -26.58 11.85 7.52
N LEU A 146 -27.89 11.72 7.51
CA LEU A 146 -28.60 11.10 6.39
C LEU A 146 -28.51 12.02 5.15
N PRO A 147 -28.64 11.45 3.94
CA PRO A 147 -28.70 12.26 2.73
C PRO A 147 -29.95 13.15 2.72
N ASN A 148 -29.85 14.31 2.04
CA ASN A 148 -30.90 15.33 2.07
C ASN A 148 -32.23 14.86 1.46
N ASP A 149 -32.18 13.90 0.54
CA ASP A 149 -33.29 13.29 -0.18
C ASP A 149 -33.81 12.01 0.51
N PHE A 150 -33.36 11.71 1.73
CA PHE A 150 -33.68 10.47 2.46
C PHE A 150 -35.18 10.14 2.49
N GLU A 151 -36.04 11.14 2.69
CA GLU A 151 -37.49 10.93 2.76
C GLU A 151 -38.10 10.44 1.44
N THR A 152 -37.45 10.76 0.32
CA THR A 152 -37.89 10.40 -1.04
C THR A 152 -37.39 9.05 -1.51
N LEU A 153 -36.44 8.45 -0.80
CA LEU A 153 -35.87 7.12 -1.09
C LEU A 153 -36.88 6.01 -0.82
N ASP A 154 -36.70 4.87 -1.49
CA ASP A 154 -37.47 3.66 -1.20
C ASP A 154 -37.03 3.00 0.12
N GLU A 155 -37.78 1.98 0.57
CA GLU A 155 -37.50 1.32 1.86
C GLU A 155 -36.17 0.56 1.90
N ALA A 156 -35.68 0.05 0.77
CA ALA A 156 -34.40 -0.63 0.71
C ALA A 156 -33.25 0.39 0.75
N GLU A 157 -33.38 1.46 -0.02
CA GLU A 157 -32.44 2.59 -0.05
C GLU A 157 -32.37 3.31 1.31
N LYS A 158 -33.51 3.51 1.99
CA LYS A 158 -33.55 4.06 3.36
C LYS A 158 -32.77 3.19 4.33
N LYS A 159 -32.95 1.87 4.29
CA LYS A 159 -32.19 0.95 5.15
C LYS A 159 -30.69 1.03 4.87
N LEU A 160 -30.30 1.08 3.59
CA LEU A 160 -28.90 1.24 3.20
C LEU A 160 -28.32 2.57 3.70
N ALA A 161 -29.03 3.69 3.50
CA ALA A 161 -28.60 5.01 3.97
C ALA A 161 -28.45 5.07 5.50
N ILE A 162 -29.36 4.41 6.24
CA ILE A 162 -29.23 4.27 7.71
C ILE A 162 -27.98 3.46 8.06
N SER A 163 -27.72 2.34 7.38
CA SER A 163 -26.53 1.51 7.61
C SER A 163 -25.26 2.31 7.38
N ILE A 164 -25.12 2.95 6.21
CA ILE A 164 -23.96 3.78 5.86
C ILE A 164 -23.72 4.86 6.91
N ARG A 165 -24.77 5.57 7.34
CA ARG A 165 -24.64 6.59 8.38
C ARG A 165 -24.18 5.98 9.70
N ASN A 166 -24.73 4.83 10.10
CA ASN A 166 -24.34 4.17 11.36
C ASN A 166 -22.88 3.73 11.32
N ASP A 167 -22.42 3.15 10.21
CA ASP A 167 -21.01 2.77 10.03
C ASP A 167 -20.10 4.00 10.10
N ALA A 168 -20.47 5.09 9.42
CA ALA A 168 -19.76 6.37 9.50
C ALA A 168 -19.70 6.94 10.93
N ILE A 169 -20.74 6.76 11.74
CA ILE A 169 -20.75 7.16 13.16
C ILE A 169 -19.74 6.34 13.97
N VAL A 170 -19.64 5.04 13.71
CA VAL A 170 -18.69 4.15 14.40
C VAL A 170 -17.25 4.51 14.00
N THR A 171 -16.96 4.67 12.70
CA THR A 171 -15.66 5.15 12.21
C THR A 171 -15.30 6.51 12.80
N LYS A 172 -16.25 7.46 12.85
CA LYS A 172 -16.06 8.77 13.48
C LYS A 172 -15.76 8.68 14.97
N SER A 173 -16.43 7.77 15.66
CA SER A 173 -16.19 7.52 17.08
C SER A 173 -14.75 7.03 17.31
N TYR A 174 -14.24 6.14 16.45
CA TYR A 174 -12.85 5.70 16.50
C TYR A 174 -11.86 6.84 16.22
N GLU A 175 -12.12 7.67 15.20
CA GLU A 175 -11.30 8.85 14.89
C GLU A 175 -11.19 9.79 16.10
N LEU A 176 -12.33 10.16 16.69
CA LEU A 176 -12.40 11.07 17.84
C LEU A 176 -11.76 10.45 19.09
N ARG A 177 -11.96 9.15 19.33
CA ARG A 177 -11.29 8.45 20.44
C ARG A 177 -9.78 8.40 20.24
N SER A 178 -9.32 8.19 19.02
CA SER A 178 -7.90 8.22 18.67
C SER A 178 -7.31 9.62 18.92
N SER A 179 -8.00 10.69 18.51
CA SER A 179 -7.50 12.06 18.74
C SER A 179 -7.43 12.45 20.21
N LEU A 180 -8.34 11.92 21.04
CA LEU A 180 -8.39 12.20 22.47
C LEU A 180 -7.38 11.37 23.29
N HIS A 181 -7.25 10.07 22.99
CA HIS A 181 -6.52 9.13 23.83
C HIS A 181 -5.19 8.66 23.23
N CYS A 182 -5.07 8.64 21.90
CA CYS A 182 -3.93 8.09 21.18
C CYS A 182 -3.50 9.05 20.05
N LYS A 183 -3.07 10.27 20.41
CA LYS A 183 -2.75 11.35 19.44
C LYS A 183 -1.79 10.90 18.34
N ASP A 184 -0.82 10.05 18.64
CA ASP A 184 0.14 9.53 17.66
C ASP A 184 -0.54 8.65 16.60
N VAL A 185 -1.55 7.85 16.97
CA VAL A 185 -2.36 7.06 16.04
C VAL A 185 -3.20 7.99 15.17
N TYR A 186 -3.86 8.98 15.78
CA TYR A 186 -4.63 9.97 15.04
C TYR A 186 -3.78 10.74 14.03
N HIS A 187 -2.59 11.22 14.43
CA HIS A 187 -1.68 11.89 13.50
C HIS A 187 -1.21 10.95 12.38
N SER A 188 -0.98 9.68 12.69
CA SER A 188 -0.59 8.67 11.69
C SER A 188 -1.68 8.42 10.65
N LEU A 189 -2.94 8.29 11.08
CA LEU A 189 -4.10 8.11 10.18
C LEU A 189 -4.36 9.32 9.28
N ASN A 190 -3.94 10.51 9.72
CA ASN A 190 -4.15 11.78 9.00
C ASN A 190 -2.90 12.29 8.29
N LEU A 191 -1.83 11.48 8.20
CA LEU A 191 -0.68 11.86 7.40
C LEU A 191 -1.07 11.95 5.91
N PRO A 192 -0.55 12.95 5.18
CA PRO A 192 -0.67 12.97 3.72
C PRO A 192 -0.22 11.63 3.11
N SER A 193 -1.10 11.03 2.30
CA SER A 193 -0.88 9.72 1.68
C SER A 193 0.44 9.65 0.92
N VAL A 194 0.83 10.76 0.27
CA VAL A 194 2.09 10.88 -0.47
C VAL A 194 3.32 10.54 0.38
N PHE A 195 3.32 10.83 1.69
CA PHE A 195 4.42 10.44 2.57
C PHE A 195 4.46 8.93 2.74
N LEU A 196 3.35 8.33 3.16
CA LEU A 196 3.23 6.89 3.37
C LEU A 196 3.58 6.12 2.09
N GLU A 197 3.00 6.50 0.97
CA GLU A 197 3.25 5.89 -0.34
C GLU A 197 4.73 5.98 -0.72
N THR A 198 5.38 7.13 -0.53
CA THR A 198 6.82 7.26 -0.85
C THR A 198 7.66 6.26 -0.05
N PHE A 199 7.34 6.02 1.23
CA PHE A 199 8.04 5.02 2.03
C PHE A 199 7.74 3.59 1.58
N ILE A 200 6.48 3.28 1.26
CA ILE A 200 6.06 1.96 0.77
C ILE A 200 6.77 1.66 -0.56
N ARG A 201 6.66 2.55 -1.55
CA ARG A 201 7.27 2.39 -2.88
C ARG A 201 8.80 2.33 -2.81
N CYS A 202 9.43 3.06 -1.89
CA CYS A 202 10.86 2.92 -1.64
C CYS A 202 11.23 1.52 -1.09
N GLY A 203 10.37 0.93 -0.25
CA GLY A 203 10.55 -0.43 0.27
C GLY A 203 10.35 -1.51 -0.80
N GLU A 204 9.44 -1.27 -1.73
CA GLU A 204 9.10 -2.17 -2.84
C GLU A 204 10.06 -2.08 -4.03
N ALA A 205 10.89 -1.04 -4.10
CA ALA A 205 11.73 -0.72 -5.26
C ALA A 205 12.60 -1.88 -5.79
N SER A 206 13.04 -2.79 -4.92
CA SER A 206 13.81 -3.97 -5.36
C SER A 206 12.96 -5.01 -6.09
N ALA A 207 11.70 -5.16 -5.69
CA ALA A 207 10.77 -6.11 -6.28
C ALA A 207 10.04 -5.50 -7.48
N GLU A 208 9.58 -4.25 -7.35
CA GLU A 208 8.74 -3.56 -8.34
C GLU A 208 9.49 -2.66 -9.32
N GLY A 209 10.73 -2.28 -8.99
CA GLY A 209 11.43 -1.18 -9.68
C GLY A 209 11.09 0.18 -9.06
N THR A 210 11.78 1.24 -9.48
CA THR A 210 11.63 2.58 -8.86
C THR A 210 10.57 3.46 -9.50
N LEU A 211 9.80 2.98 -10.48
CA LEU A 211 8.83 3.82 -11.19
C LEU A 211 7.74 4.37 -10.25
N GLY A 212 7.14 3.52 -9.41
CA GLY A 212 6.17 3.97 -8.40
C GLY A 212 6.78 4.97 -7.42
N LEU A 213 8.03 4.73 -6.98
CA LEU A 213 8.75 5.70 -6.14
C LEU A 213 8.96 7.03 -6.85
N ARG A 214 9.32 7.02 -8.13
CA ARG A 214 9.56 8.22 -8.94
C ARG A 214 8.27 9.04 -9.11
N ALA A 215 7.13 8.38 -9.31
CA ALA A 215 5.83 9.03 -9.33
C ALA A 215 5.52 9.70 -7.99
N CYS A 216 5.72 9.02 -6.86
CA CYS A 216 5.55 9.62 -5.53
C CYS A 216 6.49 10.83 -5.31
N LEU A 217 7.75 10.75 -5.75
CA LEU A 217 8.69 11.88 -5.67
C LEU A 217 8.25 13.07 -6.53
N ALA A 218 7.67 12.83 -7.70
CA ALA A 218 7.11 13.88 -8.55
C ALA A 218 5.86 14.53 -7.93
N GLU A 219 4.99 13.74 -7.29
CA GLU A 219 3.84 14.25 -6.53
C GLU A 219 4.29 15.09 -5.33
N LEU A 220 5.28 14.60 -4.57
CA LEU A 220 5.89 15.36 -3.47
C LEU A 220 6.47 16.69 -3.93
N TYR A 221 7.15 16.70 -5.09
CA TYR A 221 7.68 17.92 -5.68
C TYR A 221 6.57 18.92 -6.00
N LYS A 222 5.49 18.46 -6.66
CA LYS A 222 4.33 19.32 -7.00
C LYS A 222 3.60 19.85 -5.77
N ALA A 223 3.50 19.03 -4.71
CA ALA A 223 2.78 19.36 -3.49
C ALA A 223 3.66 20.05 -2.42
N TRP A 224 4.95 20.26 -2.67
CA TRP A 224 5.94 20.64 -1.65
C TRP A 224 5.50 21.81 -0.77
N ASP A 225 5.04 22.90 -1.40
CA ASP A 225 4.63 24.13 -0.71
C ASP A 225 3.35 23.93 0.13
N SER A 226 2.46 23.03 -0.30
CA SER A 226 1.21 22.71 0.42
C SER A 226 1.42 21.78 1.62
N LEU A 227 2.55 21.08 1.67
CA LEU A 227 2.87 20.09 2.71
C LEU A 227 3.48 20.72 3.97
N GLY A 228 3.63 22.05 3.99
CA GLY A 228 4.06 22.79 5.18
C GLY A 228 5.57 22.72 5.48
N PHE A 229 6.40 22.40 4.48
CA PHE A 229 7.85 22.43 4.62
C PHE A 229 8.41 23.84 4.59
N THR A 230 9.55 24.03 5.27
CA THR A 230 10.27 25.30 5.25
C THR A 230 11.42 25.24 4.24
N GLY A 231 11.40 26.12 3.25
CA GLY A 231 12.46 26.24 2.24
C GLY A 231 12.17 25.53 0.92
N GLU A 232 13.12 25.62 0.00
CA GLU A 232 12.98 25.10 -1.36
C GLU A 232 12.96 23.56 -1.40
N CYS A 233 12.23 23.02 -2.37
CA CYS A 233 12.19 21.58 -2.59
C CYS A 233 13.58 21.07 -3.00
N PRO A 234 14.10 19.99 -2.36
CA PRO A 234 15.39 19.39 -2.75
C PRO A 234 15.31 18.63 -4.08
N LEU A 235 14.10 18.43 -4.60
CA LEU A 235 13.84 17.77 -5.86
C LEU A 235 13.72 18.83 -6.95
N SER A 236 14.21 18.47 -8.13
CA SER A 236 14.03 19.26 -9.35
C SER A 236 13.57 18.30 -10.43
N PHE A 237 12.52 18.71 -11.14
CA PHE A 237 12.00 18.03 -12.32
C PHE A 237 11.71 19.05 -13.41
N THR A 238 12.02 18.71 -14.65
CA THR A 238 11.53 19.48 -15.81
C THR A 238 10.10 19.09 -16.13
N ASP A 239 9.38 19.95 -16.87
CA ASP A 239 8.02 19.62 -17.33
C ASP A 239 8.00 18.35 -18.20
N ASP A 240 9.03 18.16 -19.04
CA ASP A 240 9.18 16.96 -19.87
C ASP A 240 9.39 15.71 -19.00
N GLU A 241 10.19 15.80 -17.91
CA GLU A 241 10.37 14.69 -16.98
C GLU A 241 9.05 14.34 -16.27
N LEU A 242 8.29 15.35 -15.84
CA LEU A 242 6.99 15.14 -15.19
C LEU A 242 5.97 14.48 -16.12
N GLN A 243 5.93 14.90 -17.40
CA GLN A 243 5.07 14.29 -18.40
C GLN A 243 5.47 12.84 -18.70
N ASN A 244 6.77 12.57 -18.81
CA ASN A 244 7.27 11.22 -19.01
C ASN A 244 6.95 10.30 -17.82
N ILE A 245 7.13 10.79 -16.59
CA ILE A 245 6.77 10.06 -15.36
C ILE A 245 5.28 9.72 -15.36
N GLU A 246 4.40 10.68 -15.68
CA GLU A 246 2.96 10.44 -15.73
C GLU A 246 2.59 9.38 -16.77
N SER A 247 3.23 9.41 -17.94
CA SER A 247 3.01 8.41 -18.99
C SER A 247 3.48 7.02 -18.57
N GLU A 248 4.71 6.88 -18.08
CA GLU A 248 5.25 5.60 -17.58
C GLU A 248 4.38 5.07 -16.42
N PHE A 249 3.99 5.95 -15.49
CA PHE A 249 3.18 5.58 -14.33
C PHE A 249 1.75 5.18 -14.69
N LYS A 250 1.20 5.66 -15.82
CA LYS A 250 -0.09 5.18 -16.33
C LYS A 250 -0.04 3.71 -16.71
N GLU A 251 1.03 3.25 -17.35
CA GLU A 251 1.20 1.82 -17.67
C GLU A 251 1.35 0.98 -16.40
N TYR A 252 2.09 1.49 -15.41
CA TYR A 252 2.19 0.90 -14.07
C TYR A 252 0.83 0.73 -13.41
N ARG A 253 0.01 1.79 -13.35
CA ARG A 253 -1.34 1.75 -12.77
C ARG A 253 -2.23 0.75 -13.50
N ASN A 254 -2.29 0.84 -14.83
CA ASN A 254 -3.11 -0.07 -15.64
C ASN A 254 -2.77 -1.55 -15.37
N TRP A 255 -1.48 -1.88 -15.22
CA TRP A 255 -1.07 -3.24 -14.86
C TRP A 255 -1.62 -3.61 -13.48
N HIS A 256 -1.34 -2.83 -12.46
CA HIS A 256 -1.75 -3.12 -11.09
C HIS A 256 -3.28 -3.17 -10.92
N ASP A 257 -4.03 -2.33 -11.63
CA ASP A 257 -5.49 -2.33 -11.64
C ASP A 257 -6.04 -3.66 -12.17
N VAL A 258 -5.44 -4.20 -13.24
CA VAL A 258 -5.81 -5.52 -13.78
C VAL A 258 -5.47 -6.63 -12.79
N GLN A 259 -4.29 -6.57 -12.15
CA GLN A 259 -3.91 -7.54 -11.12
C GLN A 259 -4.89 -7.54 -9.94
N GLU A 260 -5.26 -6.36 -9.46
CA GLU A 260 -6.19 -6.20 -8.33
C GLU A 260 -7.60 -6.61 -8.69
N PHE A 261 -8.08 -6.24 -9.88
CA PHE A 261 -9.37 -6.67 -10.40
C PHE A 261 -9.47 -8.21 -10.42
N ALA A 262 -8.47 -8.88 -11.00
CA ALA A 262 -8.47 -10.33 -11.09
C ALA A 262 -8.46 -11.00 -9.70
N ARG A 263 -7.65 -10.50 -8.76
CA ARG A 263 -7.61 -11.01 -7.38
C ARG A 263 -8.95 -10.90 -6.67
N ARG A 264 -9.56 -9.71 -6.72
CA ARG A 264 -10.87 -9.46 -6.09
C ARG A 264 -11.99 -10.26 -6.75
N TYR A 265 -11.98 -10.35 -8.08
CA TYR A 265 -13.03 -11.05 -8.84
C TYR A 265 -12.99 -12.57 -8.64
N LEU A 266 -11.79 -13.14 -8.45
CA LEU A 266 -11.59 -14.58 -8.28
C LEU A 266 -11.46 -15.03 -6.83
N ASP A 267 -11.53 -14.09 -5.88
CA ASP A 267 -11.35 -14.33 -4.46
C ASP A 267 -10.04 -15.09 -4.15
N THR A 268 -8.93 -14.50 -4.62
CA THR A 268 -7.60 -15.10 -4.57
C THR A 268 -6.52 -14.10 -4.16
N ASP A 269 -5.39 -14.61 -3.67
CA ASP A 269 -4.23 -13.81 -3.33
C ASP A 269 -3.29 -13.56 -4.53
N ALA A 270 -2.13 -12.94 -4.29
CA ALA A 270 -1.15 -12.65 -5.34
C ALA A 270 -0.48 -13.91 -5.93
N ASP A 271 -0.52 -15.03 -5.21
CA ASP A 271 0.06 -16.30 -5.63
C ASP A 271 -1.00 -17.21 -6.30
N GLY A 272 -2.25 -16.75 -6.38
CA GLY A 272 -3.35 -17.49 -6.99
C GLY A 272 -3.96 -18.54 -6.07
N TRP A 273 -3.77 -18.45 -4.76
CA TRP A 273 -4.33 -19.39 -3.79
C TRP A 273 -5.85 -19.23 -3.69
N ILE A 274 -6.56 -20.36 -3.73
CA ILE A 274 -8.03 -20.43 -3.62
C ILE A 274 -8.40 -21.21 -2.36
N SER A 275 -9.29 -20.62 -1.55
CA SER A 275 -9.81 -21.27 -0.34
C SER A 275 -10.39 -22.65 -0.63
N PRO A 276 -10.11 -23.67 0.19
CA PRO A 276 -10.73 -25.01 0.06
C PRO A 276 -12.26 -24.99 0.14
N GLU A 277 -12.85 -23.94 0.72
CA GLU A 277 -14.31 -23.75 0.83
C GLU A 277 -14.96 -23.37 -0.51
N LEU A 278 -14.17 -22.91 -1.49
CA LEU A 278 -14.63 -22.51 -2.82
C LEU A 278 -14.49 -23.66 -3.83
N ASP A 279 -15.43 -23.72 -4.78
CA ASP A 279 -15.34 -24.66 -5.89
C ASP A 279 -14.24 -24.22 -6.87
N PHE A 280 -13.12 -24.94 -6.85
CA PHE A 280 -11.97 -24.63 -7.68
C PHE A 280 -12.25 -24.74 -9.18
N ALA A 281 -13.09 -25.69 -9.59
CA ALA A 281 -13.45 -25.82 -11.00
C ALA A 281 -14.30 -24.62 -11.46
N GLU A 282 -15.17 -24.13 -10.57
CA GLU A 282 -15.94 -22.92 -10.81
C GLU A 282 -15.03 -21.68 -10.93
N ILE A 283 -14.07 -21.50 -10.01
CA ILE A 283 -13.13 -20.36 -10.08
C ILE A 283 -12.26 -20.42 -11.34
N GLN A 284 -11.79 -21.61 -11.74
CA GLN A 284 -11.09 -21.77 -13.02
C GLN A 284 -11.97 -21.38 -14.22
N GLN A 285 -13.24 -21.77 -14.21
CA GLN A 285 -14.18 -21.37 -15.26
C GLN A 285 -14.43 -19.85 -15.27
N ARG A 286 -14.60 -19.24 -14.09
CA ARG A 286 -14.74 -17.79 -13.95
C ARG A 286 -13.49 -17.05 -14.45
N ASN A 287 -12.31 -17.57 -14.17
CA ASN A 287 -11.04 -17.01 -14.67
C ASN A 287 -10.96 -17.04 -16.20
N ARG A 288 -11.28 -18.18 -16.85
CA ARG A 288 -11.33 -18.27 -18.32
C ARG A 288 -12.32 -17.26 -18.92
N ALA A 289 -13.52 -17.18 -18.37
CA ALA A 289 -14.54 -16.22 -18.83
C ALA A 289 -14.10 -14.76 -18.64
N ALA A 290 -13.43 -14.45 -17.52
CA ALA A 290 -12.90 -13.13 -17.23
C ALA A 290 -11.79 -12.73 -18.23
N ILE A 291 -10.87 -13.65 -18.55
CA ILE A 291 -9.83 -13.43 -19.56
C ILE A 291 -10.46 -13.14 -20.93
N GLU A 292 -11.41 -13.98 -21.37
CA GLU A 292 -12.08 -13.78 -22.67
C GLU A 292 -12.76 -12.42 -22.75
N ARG A 293 -13.45 -12.03 -21.68
CA ARG A 293 -14.10 -10.72 -21.58
C ARG A 293 -13.09 -9.58 -21.62
N TYR A 294 -12.04 -9.65 -20.80
CA TYR A 294 -11.00 -8.63 -20.72
C TYR A 294 -10.30 -8.45 -22.07
N VAL A 295 -9.86 -9.53 -22.72
CA VAL A 295 -9.22 -9.49 -24.05
C VAL A 295 -10.16 -8.87 -25.09
N LYS A 296 -11.46 -9.23 -25.06
CA LYS A 296 -12.45 -8.65 -25.96
C LYS A 296 -12.63 -7.15 -25.74
N GLU A 297 -12.73 -6.71 -24.49
CA GLU A 297 -12.86 -5.28 -24.15
C GLU A 297 -11.60 -4.49 -24.55
N MET A 298 -10.41 -5.06 -24.33
CA MET A 298 -9.12 -4.44 -24.64
C MET A 298 -8.72 -4.49 -26.13
N SER A 299 -9.43 -5.26 -26.96
CA SER A 299 -9.13 -5.40 -28.40
C SER A 299 -9.12 -4.08 -29.20
N ARG A 300 -9.77 -3.03 -28.67
CA ARG A 300 -9.76 -1.68 -29.27
C ARG A 300 -8.53 -0.85 -28.90
N HIS A 301 -7.79 -1.28 -27.89
CA HIS A 301 -6.69 -0.54 -27.28
C HIS A 301 -5.34 -1.22 -27.48
N MET A 302 -5.32 -2.56 -27.48
CA MET A 302 -4.08 -3.35 -27.63
C MET A 302 -4.36 -4.70 -28.32
N PRO A 303 -3.32 -5.32 -28.92
CA PRO A 303 -3.41 -6.68 -29.43
C PRO A 303 -3.83 -7.69 -28.36
N PRO A 304 -4.52 -8.79 -28.73
CA PRO A 304 -4.93 -9.83 -27.78
C PRO A 304 -3.75 -10.44 -27.00
N GLU A 305 -2.58 -10.54 -27.62
CA GLU A 305 -1.37 -11.06 -27.00
C GLU A 305 -0.91 -10.17 -25.84
N GLU A 306 -0.81 -8.85 -26.04
CA GLU A 306 -0.48 -7.88 -25.00
C GLU A 306 -1.51 -7.87 -23.88
N ALA A 307 -2.81 -7.95 -24.21
CA ALA A 307 -3.87 -8.07 -23.21
C ALA A 307 -3.71 -9.34 -22.34
N LEU A 308 -3.35 -10.47 -22.95
CA LEU A 308 -3.08 -11.70 -22.19
C LEU A 308 -1.86 -11.58 -21.28
N GLU A 309 -0.85 -10.78 -21.64
CA GLU A 309 0.29 -10.53 -20.76
C GLU A 309 -0.10 -9.74 -19.51
N MET A 310 -1.10 -8.87 -19.60
CA MET A 310 -1.63 -8.09 -18.48
C MET A 310 -2.34 -8.93 -17.42
N TRP A 311 -2.78 -10.15 -17.74
CA TRP A 311 -3.60 -10.95 -16.83
C TRP A 311 -2.75 -11.83 -15.88
N PRO A 312 -2.98 -11.81 -14.55
CA PRO A 312 -2.13 -12.53 -13.58
C PRO A 312 -2.19 -14.05 -13.68
N PHE A 313 -3.38 -14.61 -13.91
CA PHE A 313 -3.64 -16.05 -13.69
C PHE A 313 -3.93 -16.74 -15.02
N LEU A 314 -2.87 -17.22 -15.69
CA LEU A 314 -3.00 -17.95 -16.95
C LEU A 314 -2.90 -19.46 -16.71
N GLU A 315 -3.60 -20.26 -17.50
CA GLU A 315 -3.62 -21.73 -17.33
C GLU A 315 -2.37 -22.43 -17.90
N ASN A 316 -1.61 -21.75 -18.77
CA ASN A 316 -0.44 -22.34 -19.41
C ASN A 316 0.85 -22.09 -18.63
N THR A 317 1.52 -23.19 -18.27
CA THR A 317 2.83 -23.30 -17.62
C THR A 317 4.02 -22.86 -18.49
N GLN A 318 3.86 -21.81 -19.29
CA GLN A 318 5.02 -21.17 -19.92
C GLN A 318 5.85 -20.49 -18.83
N ALA A 319 6.98 -21.13 -18.51
CA ALA A 319 8.05 -20.76 -17.59
C ALA A 319 7.84 -19.46 -16.78
N GLY A 320 7.20 -19.59 -15.61
CA GLY A 320 7.26 -18.59 -14.54
C GLY A 320 6.04 -17.69 -14.35
N ARG A 321 4.90 -17.97 -15.00
CA ARG A 321 3.63 -17.24 -14.73
C ARG A 321 2.83 -17.88 -13.60
N THR A 322 2.12 -17.04 -12.83
CA THR A 322 1.26 -17.45 -11.71
C THR A 322 0.03 -18.17 -12.22
N THR A 323 -0.34 -19.27 -11.56
CA THR A 323 -1.51 -20.08 -11.89
C THR A 323 -2.38 -20.21 -10.65
N LEU A 324 -3.70 -20.29 -10.82
CA LEU A 324 -4.59 -20.61 -9.70
C LEU A 324 -4.20 -21.96 -9.07
N CYS A 325 -4.13 -22.00 -7.75
CA CYS A 325 -3.67 -23.14 -6.98
C CYS A 325 -4.47 -23.34 -5.68
N ARG A 326 -4.21 -24.47 -5.00
CA ARG A 326 -4.81 -24.87 -3.73
C ARG A 326 -3.74 -25.09 -2.67
#